data_AF-A0A2T1D2U9-F1
#
_entry.id   AF-A0A2T1D2U9-F1
#
_cell.length_a   1.000
_cell.length_b   1.000
_cell.length_c   1.000
_cell.angle_alpha   90.00
_cell.angle_beta   90.00
_cell.angle_gamma   90.00
#
_symmetry.space_group_name_H-M   'P 1'
#
loop_
_entity.id
_entity.type
_entity.pdbx_description
1 polymer ?
#
loop_
_entity_poly.entity_id
_entity_poly.type
_entity_poly.pdbx_seq_one_letter_code
_entity_poly.pdbx_strand_id
1 'polypeptide(L)' 'MITLTDEQSRTLHQLLTRILLNETYRISDVEDALVWTSPANRQILCPFDSVWSRNLAQEIVRELRNPP' A
#
# COMPACT_ATOMS: atom_id res chain seq x y z
N MET A 1 -4.77 11.40 11.33
CA MET A 1 -5.24 10.02 11.56
C MET A 1 -6.19 9.71 10.42
N ILE A 2 -5.90 8.69 9.61
CA ILE A 2 -6.77 8.27 8.50
C ILE A 2 -7.86 7.40 9.11
N THR A 3 -9.12 7.78 8.92
CA THR A 3 -10.29 7.01 9.37
C THR A 3 -10.98 6.45 8.14
N LEU A 4 -10.92 5.13 7.97
CA LEU A 4 -11.62 4.41 6.91
C LEU A 4 -12.93 3.86 7.44
N THR A 5 -13.95 3.77 6.59
CA THR A 5 -15.13 2.95 6.89
C THR A 5 -14.79 1.46 6.83
N ASP A 6 -15.62 0.61 7.44
CA ASP A 6 -15.41 -0.85 7.39
C ASP A 6 -15.32 -1.38 5.95
N GLU A 7 -16.13 -0.82 5.05
CA GLU A 7 -16.12 -1.19 3.64
C GLU A 7 -14.82 -0.76 2.96
N GLN A 8 -14.38 0.48 3.16
CA GLN A 8 -13.11 0.98 2.63
C GLN A 8 -11.91 0.17 3.15
N SER A 9 -11.94 -0.21 4.43
CA SER A 9 -10.92 -1.05 5.06
C SER A 9 -10.86 -2.44 4.41
N ARG A 10 -12.03 -3.05 4.16
CA ARG A 10 -12.14 -4.35 3.50
C ARG A 10 -11.64 -4.30 2.05
N THR A 11 -12.02 -3.27 1.29
CA THR A 11 -11.56 -3.08 -0.09
C THR A 11 -10.05 -2.85 -0.14
N LEU A 12 -9.51 -2.00 0.75
CA LEU A 12 -8.07 -1.75 0.84
C LEU A 12 -7.29 -3.03 1.18
N HIS A 13 -7.79 -3.82 2.13
CA HIS A 13 -7.17 -5.10 2.49
C HIS A 13 -7.15 -6.10 1.32
N GLN A 14 -8.27 -6.23 0.59
CA GLN A 14 -8.35 -7.09 -0.59
C GLN A 14 -7.40 -6.63 -1.69
N LEU A 15 -7.33 -5.32 -1.94
CA LEU A 15 -6.41 -4.74 -2.92
C LEU A 15 -4.95 -5.00 -2.56
N LEU A 16 -4.55 -4.72 -1.31
CA LEU A 16 -3.18 -4.94 -0.85
C LEU A 16 -2.79 -6.43 -0.93
N THR A 17 -3.71 -7.33 -0.57
CA THR A 17 -3.51 -8.78 -0.72
C THR A 17 -3.27 -9.16 -2.18
N ARG A 18 -4.08 -8.65 -3.11
CA ARG A 18 -3.90 -8.91 -4.56
C ARG A 18 -2.55 -8.39 -5.07
N ILE A 19 -2.15 -7.19 -4.64
CA ILE A 19 -0.84 -6.60 -4.99
C ILE A 19 0.30 -7.49 -4.48
N LEU A 20 0.22 -7.95 -3.23
CA LEU A 20 1.24 -8.82 -2.61
C LEU A 20 1.34 -10.18 -3.31
N LEU A 21 0.21 -10.75 -3.71
CA LEU A 21 0.15 -12.05 -4.41
C LEU A 21 0.39 -11.93 -5.93
N ASN A 22 0.66 -10.72 -6.44
CA ASN A 22 0.82 -10.43 -7.86
C ASN A 22 -0.38 -10.88 -8.72
N GLU A 23 -1.58 -10.75 -8.15
CA GLU A 23 -2.85 -11.05 -8.81
C GLU A 23 -3.35 -9.84 -9.61
N THR A 24 -4.26 -10.06 -10.55
CA THR A 24 -4.90 -8.95 -11.28
C THR A 24 -5.78 -8.12 -10.36
N TYR A 25 -5.56 -6.81 -10.36
CA TYR A 25 -6.40 -5.81 -9.68
C TYR A 25 -6.77 -4.69 -10.65
N ARG A 26 -7.80 -3.92 -10.31
CA ARG A 26 -8.21 -2.77 -11.13
C ARG A 26 -7.46 -1.53 -10.69
N ILE A 27 -7.06 -0.71 -11.66
CA ILE A 27 -6.40 0.58 -11.38
C ILE A 27 -7.35 1.50 -10.60
N SER A 28 -8.65 1.46 -10.89
CA SER A 28 -9.68 2.22 -10.14
C SER A 28 -9.64 1.93 -8.64
N ASP A 29 -9.42 0.68 -8.24
CA ASP A 29 -9.37 0.29 -6.83
C ASP A 29 -8.16 0.95 -6.14
N VAL A 30 -7.06 1.12 -6.87
CA VAL A 30 -5.84 1.82 -6.40
C VAL A 30 -6.10 3.32 -6.28
N GLU A 31 -6.75 3.94 -7.27
CA GLU A 31 -7.11 5.35 -7.24
C GLU A 31 -8.04 5.67 -6.06
N ASP A 32 -9.06 4.84 -5.85
CA ASP A 32 -9.99 4.97 -4.73
C ASP A 32 -9.26 4.80 -3.38
N ALA A 33 -8.41 3.79 -3.26
CA ALA A 33 -7.58 3.57 -2.08
C ALA A 33 -6.66 4.76 -1.78
N LEU A 34 -6.06 5.37 -2.80
CA LEU A 34 -5.23 6.56 -2.67
C LEU A 34 -6.06 7.76 -2.20
N VAL A 35 -7.30 7.92 -2.69
CA VAL A 35 -8.21 8.97 -2.22
C VAL A 35 -8.57 8.78 -0.74
N TRP A 36 -8.86 7.54 -0.31
CA TRP A 36 -9.23 7.27 1.08
C TRP A 36 -8.06 7.41 2.06
N THR A 37 -6.86 7.09 1.61
CA THR A 37 -5.65 7.08 2.44
C THR A 37 -4.86 8.38 2.36
N SER A 38 -5.16 9.26 1.39
CA SER A 38 -4.53 10.57 1.30
C SER A 38 -5.20 11.56 2.26
N PRO A 39 -4.46 12.16 3.21
CA PRO A 39 -4.96 13.33 3.93
C PRO A 39 -5.20 14.43 2.89
N ALA A 40 -6.37 15.08 2.96
CA ALA A 40 -6.89 16.05 1.98
C ALA A 40 -5.98 17.25 1.61
N ASN A 41 -4.73 17.31 2.08
CA ASN A 41 -3.81 18.42 1.86
C ASN A 41 -2.31 18.08 1.95
N ARG A 42 -1.87 16.85 1.64
CA ARG A 42 -0.43 16.56 1.54
C ARG A 42 -0.03 16.17 0.13
N GLN A 43 0.94 16.93 -0.42
CA GLN A 43 1.86 16.42 -1.43
C GLN A 43 2.23 15.00 -1.05
N ILE A 44 2.09 14.06 -1.99
CA ILE A 44 2.53 12.68 -1.82
C ILE A 44 4.06 12.75 -1.64
N LEU A 45 4.50 12.96 -0.40
CA LEU A 45 5.90 12.85 -0.03
C LEU A 45 6.25 11.40 -0.30
N CYS A 46 7.26 11.21 -1.14
CA CYS A 46 7.70 9.90 -1.58
C CYS A 46 7.79 8.97 -0.37
N PRO A 47 7.06 7.85 -0.33
CA PRO A 47 6.97 7.02 0.88
C PRO A 47 8.34 6.50 1.33
N PHE A 48 9.34 6.51 0.44
CA PHE A 48 10.73 6.15 0.72
C PHE A 48 11.51 7.15 1.60
N ASP A 49 10.96 8.34 1.87
CA ASP A 49 11.56 9.31 2.81
C ASP A 49 11.36 8.88 4.27
N SER A 50 10.39 8.00 4.54
CA SER A 50 10.19 7.42 5.85
C SER A 50 11.17 6.26 6.08
N VAL A 51 11.90 6.33 7.19
CA VAL A 51 12.84 5.30 7.66
C VAL A 51 12.17 3.92 7.72
N TRP A 52 10.90 3.88 8.12
CA TRP A 52 10.14 2.64 8.21
C TRP A 52 9.92 2.01 6.83
N SER A 53 9.51 2.79 5.84
CA SER A 53 9.26 2.31 4.48
C SER A 53 10.53 1.81 3.81
N ARG A 54 11.66 2.49 4.08
CA ARG A 54 12.98 2.06 3.58
C ARG A 54 13.40 0.73 4.19
N ASN A 55 13.20 0.55 5.50
CA ASN A 55 13.51 -0.70 6.18
C ASN A 55 12.63 -1.85 5.67
N LEU A 56 11.32 -1.61 5.51
CA LEU A 56 10.38 -2.60 4.97
C LEU A 56 10.74 -3.00 3.54
N ALA A 57 11.07 -2.02 2.68
CA ALA A 57 11.48 -2.31 1.31
C ALA A 57 12.77 -3.16 1.26
N GLN A 58 13.74 -2.88 2.12
CA GLN A 58 14.96 -3.68 2.22
C GLN A 58 14.70 -5.11 2.68
N GLU A 59 13.78 -5.29 3.63
CA GLU A 59 13.41 -6.60 4.14
C GLU A 59 12.69 -7.43 3.07
N ILE A 60 11.72 -6.84 2.35
CA ILE A 60 11.04 -7.49 1.23
C ILE A 60 12.05 -7.93 0.14
N VAL A 61 12.97 -7.04 -0.24
CA VAL A 61 14.01 -7.37 -1.23
C VAL A 61 14.93 -8.49 -0.74
N ARG A 62 15.25 -8.53 0.57
CA ARG A 62 16.06 -9.60 1.16
C ARG A 62 15.36 -10.94 1.06
N GLU A 63 14.08 -11.01 1.42
CA GLU A 63 13.28 -12.24 1.36
C GLU A 63 13.11 -12.72 -0.09
N LEU A 64 12.87 -11.81 -1.04
CA LEU A 64 12.76 -12.16 -2.47
C LEU A 64 14.08 -12.67 -3.08
N ARG A 65 15.23 -12.28 -2.53
CA ARG A 65 16.56 -12.73 -2.98
C ARG A 65 17.03 -14.04 -2.34
N ASN A 66 16.35 -14.49 -1.28
CA ASN A 66 16.56 -15.80 -0.67
C ASN A 66 15.33 -16.69 -0.91
N PRO A 67 15.02 -17.06 -2.16
CA PRO A 67 14.05 -18.11 -2.39
C PRO A 67 14.57 -19.44 -1.79
N PRO A 68 13.68 -20.31 -1.29
CA PRO A 68 14.05 -21.65 -0.85
C PRO A 68 14.65 -22.50 -1.98
#